data_AF-E7GUT7-F1
#
_entry.id   AF-E7GUT7-F1
#
_cell.length_a   1.000
_cell.length_b   1.000
_cell.length_c   1.000
_cell.angle_alpha   90.00
_cell.angle_beta   90.00
_cell.angle_gamma   90.00
#
_symmetry.space_group_name_H-M   'P 1'
#
loop_
_entity.id
_entity.type
_entity.pdbx_description
1 polymer ?
#
loop_
_entity_poly.entity_id
_entity_poly.type
_entity_poly.pdbx_seq_one_letter_code
_entity_poly.pdbx_strand_id
1 'polypeptide(L)'
;MERTYHCAKIAKGTAEAEALVSKDAVCFYLVVPETGELIERNHDINGKNVAGKILVMPSGKGSSVVQADGLYKLLMKGSTRPD
;
A
#
# COMPACT_ATOMS: atom_id res chain seq x y z
N MET A 1 -11.55 22.26 -0.53
CA MET A 1 -11.86 22.20 0.91
C MET A 1 -11.01 21.09 1.50
N GLU A 2 -10.11 21.42 2.41
CA GLU A 2 -9.26 20.46 3.10
C GLU A 2 -10.07 19.71 4.17
N ARG A 3 -9.79 18.42 4.34
CA ARG A 3 -10.44 17.57 5.36
C ARG A 3 -9.37 16.84 6.16
N THR A 4 -9.49 16.88 7.47
CA THR A 4 -8.58 16.21 8.40
C THR A 4 -9.33 15.16 9.19
N TYR A 5 -8.74 13.96 9.30
CA TYR A 5 -9.33 12.82 10.00
C TYR A 5 -8.42 12.41 11.16
N HIS A 6 -9.02 12.11 12.31
CA HIS A 6 -8.30 11.57 13.46
C HIS A 6 -8.37 10.04 13.42
N CYS A 7 -7.21 9.39 13.33
CA CYS A 7 -7.08 7.93 13.21
C CYS A 7 -6.32 7.32 14.40
N ALA A 8 -6.55 6.03 14.67
CA ALA A 8 -5.71 5.27 15.59
C ALA A 8 -4.35 5.00 14.93
N LYS A 9 -3.27 5.60 15.48
CA LYS A 9 -1.92 5.45 14.95
C LYS A 9 -1.31 4.12 15.38
N ILE A 10 -0.86 3.32 14.40
CA ILE A 10 -0.19 2.03 14.64
C ILE A 10 1.34 2.17 14.59
N ALA A 11 1.87 3.00 13.69
CA ALA A 11 3.31 3.22 13.51
C ALA A 11 3.65 4.72 13.55
N LYS A 12 4.90 5.03 13.96
CA LYS A 12 5.45 6.39 13.90
C LYS A 12 5.83 6.75 12.45
N GLY A 13 5.96 8.05 12.17
CA GLY A 13 6.31 8.57 10.85
C GLY A 13 5.29 9.58 10.32
N THR A 14 5.71 10.32 9.30
CA THR A 14 4.92 11.30 8.54
C THR A 14 5.41 11.24 7.09
N ALA A 15 4.48 11.31 6.13
CA ALA A 15 4.79 11.31 4.71
C ALA A 15 3.73 12.14 3.97
N GLU A 16 4.12 12.74 2.85
CA GLU A 16 3.25 13.47 1.95
C GLU A 16 3.48 12.96 0.53
N ALA A 17 2.41 12.52 -0.14
CA ALA A 17 2.44 12.06 -1.52
C ALA A 17 1.02 12.01 -2.10
N GLU A 18 0.93 11.75 -3.41
CA GLU A 18 -0.36 11.50 -4.08
C GLU A 18 -1.10 10.33 -3.41
N ALA A 19 -2.38 10.54 -3.09
CA ALA A 19 -3.22 9.49 -2.52
C ALA A 19 -3.71 8.53 -3.62
N LEU A 20 -3.40 7.24 -3.47
CA LEU A 20 -4.01 6.16 -4.24
C LEU A 20 -5.09 5.51 -3.38
N VAL A 21 -6.35 5.74 -3.72
CA VAL A 21 -7.49 5.22 -2.96
C VAL A 21 -8.02 3.96 -3.63
N SER A 22 -7.96 2.86 -2.90
CA SER A 22 -8.57 1.58 -3.23
C SER A 22 -9.90 1.40 -2.49
N LYS A 23 -10.91 0.93 -3.21
CA LYS A 23 -12.19 0.45 -2.66
C LYS A 23 -12.11 -1.02 -2.26
N ASP A 24 -11.15 -1.75 -2.79
CA ASP A 24 -10.93 -3.16 -2.47
C ASP A 24 -9.84 -3.32 -1.40
N ALA A 25 -9.92 -4.42 -0.65
CA ALA A 25 -8.86 -4.81 0.28
C ALA A 25 -7.58 -5.17 -0.48
N VAL A 26 -6.40 -4.80 0.02
CA VAL A 26 -5.13 -5.01 -0.71
C VAL A 26 -4.33 -6.17 -0.11
N CYS A 27 -3.71 -6.97 -0.97
CA CYS A 27 -2.71 -7.98 -0.59
C CYS A 27 -1.33 -7.49 -1.01
N PHE A 28 -0.47 -7.10 -0.05
CA PHE A 28 0.86 -6.58 -0.36
C PHE A 28 1.76 -7.59 -1.06
N TYR A 29 1.48 -8.89 -0.90
CA TYR A 29 2.19 -9.96 -1.60
C TYR A 29 1.96 -9.92 -3.11
N LEU A 30 0.84 -9.34 -3.57
CA LEU A 30 0.51 -9.18 -4.99
C LEU A 30 0.98 -7.84 -5.55
N VAL A 31 1.82 -7.10 -4.82
CA VAL A 31 2.52 -5.94 -5.34
C VAL A 31 3.89 -6.39 -5.81
N VAL A 32 4.19 -6.17 -7.09
CA VAL A 32 5.51 -6.48 -7.68
C VAL A 32 6.56 -5.61 -7.00
N PRO A 33 7.52 -6.18 -6.25
CA PRO A 33 8.45 -5.37 -5.46
C PRO A 33 9.34 -4.45 -6.28
N GLU A 34 9.70 -4.86 -7.49
CA GLU A 34 10.57 -4.09 -8.38
C GLU A 34 9.90 -2.84 -8.96
N THR A 35 8.59 -2.89 -9.19
CA THR A 35 7.86 -1.82 -9.87
C THR A 35 6.90 -1.08 -8.95
N GLY A 36 6.43 -1.71 -7.88
CA GLY A 36 5.31 -1.24 -7.06
C GLY A 36 3.93 -1.49 -7.68
N GLU A 37 3.85 -2.24 -8.78
CA GLU A 37 2.58 -2.51 -9.47
C GLU A 37 1.75 -3.57 -8.75
N LEU A 38 0.48 -3.28 -8.48
CA LEU A 38 -0.47 -4.28 -7.98
C LEU A 38 -0.94 -5.19 -9.12
N ILE A 39 -0.65 -6.48 -9.01
CA ILE A 39 -0.98 -7.52 -10.02
C ILE A 39 -2.11 -8.43 -9.54
N GLU A 40 -3.27 -7.84 -9.27
CA GLU A 40 -4.44 -8.58 -8.82
C GLU A 40 -5.63 -8.44 -9.76
N ARG A 41 -6.01 -9.56 -10.38
CA ARG A 41 -7.15 -9.59 -11.31
C ARG A 41 -8.44 -9.19 -10.59
N ASN A 42 -9.25 -8.39 -11.26
CA ASN A 42 -10.53 -7.85 -10.78
C ASN A 42 -10.43 -6.92 -9.56
N HIS A 43 -9.23 -6.44 -9.21
CA HIS A 43 -9.04 -5.38 -8.23
C HIS A 43 -9.20 -4.00 -8.89
N ASP A 44 -9.86 -3.07 -8.21
CA ASP A 44 -10.11 -1.72 -8.72
C ASP A 44 -8.85 -0.92 -9.10
N ILE A 45 -7.74 -1.13 -8.40
CA ILE A 45 -6.43 -0.51 -8.66
C ILE A 45 -5.42 -1.50 -9.29
N ASN A 46 -5.89 -2.58 -9.93
CA ASN A 46 -5.02 -3.47 -10.69
C ASN A 46 -4.23 -2.70 -11.77
N GLY A 47 -2.93 -2.99 -11.88
CA GLY A 47 -2.00 -2.31 -12.78
C GLY A 47 -1.58 -0.90 -12.32
N LYS A 48 -2.01 -0.45 -11.13
CA LYS A 48 -1.55 0.81 -10.55
C LYS A 48 -0.28 0.60 -9.74
N ASN A 49 0.58 1.62 -9.77
CA ASN A 49 1.81 1.66 -9.00
C ASN A 49 1.56 2.30 -7.62
N VAL A 50 1.93 1.59 -6.55
CA VAL A 50 1.83 2.04 -5.15
C VAL A 50 3.12 2.68 -4.62
N ALA A 51 4.23 2.55 -5.34
CA ALA A 51 5.52 3.16 -4.99
C ALA A 51 5.41 4.69 -4.91
N GLY A 52 5.93 5.27 -3.84
CA GLY A 52 5.92 6.72 -3.62
C GLY A 52 4.52 7.34 -3.47
N LYS A 53 3.48 6.54 -3.19
CA LYS A 53 2.10 7.02 -2.99
C LYS A 53 1.62 6.75 -1.58
N ILE A 54 0.62 7.53 -1.14
CA ILE A 54 -0.15 7.20 0.06
C ILE A 54 -1.28 6.25 -0.35
N LEU A 55 -1.13 4.96 -0.08
CA LEU A 55 -2.16 3.96 -0.32
C LEU A 55 -3.23 4.02 0.78
N VAL A 56 -4.47 4.29 0.39
CA VAL A 56 -5.66 4.24 1.26
C VAL A 56 -6.49 3.03 0.85
N MET A 57 -6.78 2.14 1.80
CA MET A 57 -7.52 0.90 1.57
C MET A 57 -8.45 0.61 2.75
N PRO A 58 -9.59 -0.07 2.54
CA PRO A 58 -10.51 -0.43 3.61
C PRO A 58 -9.92 -1.47 4.57
N SER A 59 -9.11 -2.40 4.07
CA SER A 59 -8.46 -3.45 4.85
C SER A 59 -7.33 -4.13 4.04
N GLY A 60 -6.56 -4.98 4.72
CA GLY A 60 -5.69 -5.94 4.07
C GLY A 60 -6.39 -7.28 3.86
N LYS A 61 -5.92 -8.09 2.90
CA LYS A 61 -6.40 -9.47 2.69
C LYS A 61 -5.26 -10.49 2.66
N GLY A 62 -5.61 -11.76 2.84
CA GLY A 62 -4.64 -12.83 3.09
C GLY A 62 -4.36 -13.00 4.58
N SER A 63 -3.48 -13.94 4.92
CA SER A 63 -3.09 -14.17 6.32
C SER A 63 -2.13 -13.07 6.80
N SER A 64 -2.01 -12.93 8.13
CA SER A 64 -1.03 -12.00 8.72
C SER A 64 0.40 -12.26 8.23
N VAL A 65 0.74 -13.54 8.00
CA VAL A 65 2.06 -13.94 7.47
C VAL A 65 2.23 -13.47 6.03
N VAL A 66 1.22 -13.67 5.18
CA VAL A 66 1.28 -13.25 3.76
C VAL A 66 1.37 -11.72 3.65
N GLN A 67 0.62 -10.99 4.47
CA GLN A 67 0.68 -9.53 4.50
C GLN A 67 2.05 -9.01 4.97
N ALA A 68 2.60 -9.59 6.04
CA ALA A 68 3.90 -9.21 6.56
C ALA A 68 5.03 -9.53 5.56
N ASP A 69 5.00 -10.70 4.93
CA ASP A 69 5.98 -11.09 3.91
C ASP A 69 5.93 -10.18 2.68
N GLY A 70 4.73 -9.86 2.20
CA GLY A 70 4.55 -8.91 1.10
C GLY A 70 5.14 -7.55 1.42
N LEU A 71 4.79 -6.97 2.57
CA LEU A 71 5.32 -5.67 3.00
C LEU A 71 6.84 -5.71 3.18
N TYR A 72 7.39 -6.78 3.75
CA TYR A 72 8.84 -6.95 3.92
C TYR A 72 9.58 -6.93 2.58
N LYS A 73 9.06 -7.63 1.56
CA LYS A 73 9.63 -7.64 0.21
C LYS A 73 9.66 -6.25 -0.43
N LEU A 74 8.57 -5.48 -0.27
CA LEU A 74 8.50 -4.10 -0.76
C LEU A 74 9.57 -3.21 -0.10
N LEU A 75 9.73 -3.33 1.22
CA LEU A 75 10.73 -2.57 1.98
C LEU A 75 12.16 -2.91 1.58
N MET A 76 12.46 -4.18 1.34
CA MET A 76 13.81 -4.63 0.99
C MET A 76 14.28 -4.17 -0.40
N LYS A 77 13.35 -3.87 -1.32
CA LYS A 77 13.67 -3.47 -2.69
C LYS A 77 13.74 -1.95 -2.89
N GLY A 78 13.41 -1.15 -1.86
CA GLY A 78 13.57 0.30 -1.87
C GLY A 78 12.50 1.08 -2.65
N SER A 79 11.66 0.41 -3.44
CA SER A 79 10.62 1.02 -4.28
C SER A 79 9.55 1.78 -3.48
N THR A 80 9.34 1.45 -2.21
CA THR A 80 8.29 2.04 -1.36
C THR A 80 8.81 2.83 -0.16
N ARG A 81 10.11 3.13 -0.09
CA ARG A 81 10.67 3.93 1.01
C ARG A 81 10.60 5.42 0.63
N PRO A 82 9.77 6.24 1.28
CA PRO A 82 9.90 7.69 1.17
C PRO A 82 11.24 8.11 1.82
N ASP A 83 11.95 9.00 1.15
CA ASP A 83 13.13 9.70 1.64
C ASP A 83 12.82 10.61 2.84
#